data_AF-F7H6Y9-F1
#
_entry.id   AF-F7H6Y9-F1
#
_cell.length_a   1.000
_cell.length_b   1.000
_cell.length_c   1.000
_cell.angle_alpha   90.00
_cell.angle_beta   90.00
_cell.angle_gamma   90.00
#
_symmetry.space_group_name_H-M   'P 1'
#
loop_
_entity.id
_entity.type
_entity.pdbx_description
1 polymer ?
#
loop_
_entity_poly.entity_id
_entity_poly.type
_entity_poly.pdbx_seq_one_letter_code
_entity_poly.pdbx_strand_id
1 'polypeptide(L)'
;MQSSISFINMPWELPTYRDSEKMTYTEQASKRHHCMRLTCFIRLNDYLIENTMHVLTVNAVNSLLNHLTDKLKRTPSADVIQKWITEEKPEVPDKKGTLVVEKQEEDESLIPMFLTELMLTVQSLLFEPSLEDFLDVILGAVNHCQNTVLSVPNLVPDSYFDAFTSPYINNKLEEKTCGTGPSLAAVFEDDKNFHTIISQIKETIQAAFESARLYAATFENFQLFFKENESLDLQALKLQEPDVNFFSQQLEKYHKQHKDAVALRPTRNVGLLLIDTRLLREKLIPSPLRCLEVLNFMLPRQSKKKVDAIIFEAQDAEYKLEFVPTTTTEYVHSLLFLDEIQERIESLEDEGNIVTQMYKLIEQYQVPTPPEDFAVFATMKPSIVAVRNAIDKSVGDRESSIKQFCVHLGSDLEELNNEVNEVKLQAQVS
;
A
#
# COMPACT_ATOMS: atom_id res chain seq x y z
N MET A 1 -45.74 28.21 -10.81
CA MET A 1 -45.68 29.67 -10.58
C MET A 1 -44.44 30.20 -11.28
N GLN A 2 -44.60 30.56 -12.55
CA GLN A 2 -43.58 31.20 -13.39
C GLN A 2 -44.22 32.50 -13.86
N SER A 3 -43.69 33.62 -13.40
CA SER A 3 -44.11 34.96 -13.79
C SER A 3 -43.42 35.31 -15.11
N SER A 4 -44.14 35.08 -16.21
CA SER A 4 -43.81 35.55 -17.55
C SER A 4 -43.99 37.07 -17.60
N ILE A 5 -42.88 37.82 -17.69
CA ILE A 5 -42.90 39.22 -18.09
C ILE A 5 -42.57 39.26 -19.58
N SER A 6 -43.59 39.60 -20.34
CA SER A 6 -43.59 39.82 -21.78
C SER A 6 -42.70 41.00 -22.17
N PHE A 7 -41.54 40.72 -22.78
CA PHE A 7 -40.84 41.72 -23.59
C PHE A 7 -41.52 41.77 -24.96
N ILE A 8 -42.12 42.92 -25.21
CA ILE A 8 -42.84 43.29 -26.41
C ILE A 8 -41.91 43.12 -27.63
N ASN A 9 -42.32 42.26 -28.56
CA ASN A 9 -41.83 42.24 -29.93
C ASN A 9 -42.09 43.62 -30.55
N MET A 10 -41.06 44.47 -30.64
CA MET A 10 -41.06 45.58 -31.57
C MET A 10 -40.63 45.03 -32.94
N PRO A 11 -41.48 45.11 -33.98
CA PRO A 11 -41.02 44.94 -35.35
C PRO A 11 -40.03 46.07 -35.64
N TRP A 12 -38.87 45.72 -36.20
CA TRP A 12 -37.96 46.70 -36.77
C TRP A 12 -38.69 47.39 -37.92
N GLU A 13 -39.29 48.55 -37.64
CA GLU A 13 -39.79 49.45 -38.68
C GLU A 13 -38.58 49.90 -39.50
N LEU A 14 -38.46 49.33 -40.71
CA LEU A 14 -37.66 49.93 -41.77
C LEU A 14 -38.06 51.41 -41.85
N PRO A 15 -37.11 52.35 -41.76
CA PRO A 15 -37.45 53.76 -41.89
C PRO A 15 -38.02 53.96 -43.29
N THR A 16 -39.33 54.24 -43.37
CA THR A 16 -39.97 54.73 -44.59
C THR A 16 -39.23 55.99 -45.03
N TYR A 17 -38.38 55.80 -46.02
CA TYR A 17 -37.56 56.84 -46.63
C TYR A 17 -38.48 57.78 -47.41
N ARG A 18 -39.05 58.75 -46.70
CA ARG A 18 -39.69 59.91 -47.29
C ARG A 18 -38.61 60.63 -48.11
N ASP A 19 -38.85 60.84 -49.40
CA ASP A 19 -37.98 61.50 -50.39
C ASP A 19 -36.81 62.27 -49.77
N SER A 20 -35.66 61.62 -49.61
CA SER A 20 -34.44 62.37 -49.35
C SER A 20 -33.95 62.91 -50.68
N GLU A 21 -33.58 64.17 -50.71
CA GLU A 21 -32.79 64.72 -51.81
C GLU A 21 -31.58 63.79 -52.02
N LYS A 22 -31.45 63.23 -53.23
CA LYS A 22 -30.29 62.40 -53.60
C LYS A 22 -29.03 63.19 -53.24
N MET A 23 -28.19 62.65 -52.35
CA MET A 23 -26.97 63.32 -51.92
C MET A 23 -26.15 63.75 -53.14
N THR A 24 -25.65 64.98 -53.13
CA THR A 24 -24.72 65.47 -54.16
C THR A 24 -23.43 64.66 -54.15
N TYR A 25 -22.69 64.64 -55.26
CA TYR A 25 -21.43 63.88 -55.36
C TYR A 25 -20.43 64.25 -54.25
N THR A 26 -20.38 65.54 -53.88
CA THR A 26 -19.57 66.09 -52.78
C THR A 26 -20.02 65.61 -51.40
N GLU A 27 -21.33 65.52 -51.15
CA GLU A 27 -21.88 65.01 -49.88
C GLU A 27 -21.69 63.49 -49.75
N GLN A 28 -21.84 62.75 -50.85
CA GLN A 28 -21.52 61.31 -50.88
C GLN A 28 -20.04 61.08 -50.56
N ALA A 29 -19.13 61.84 -51.17
CA ALA A 29 -17.70 61.75 -50.91
C ALA A 29 -17.36 62.11 -49.44
N SER A 30 -17.99 63.14 -48.89
CA SER A 30 -17.82 63.54 -47.49
C SER A 30 -18.34 62.47 -46.51
N LYS A 31 -19.54 61.91 -46.77
CA LYS A 31 -20.12 60.82 -45.98
C LYS A 31 -19.24 59.57 -46.01
N ARG A 32 -18.76 59.15 -47.20
CA ARG A 32 -17.80 58.04 -47.35
C ARG A 32 -16.53 58.29 -46.54
N HIS A 33 -15.96 59.49 -46.63
CA HIS A 33 -14.76 59.84 -45.88
C HIS A 33 -14.98 59.78 -44.35
N HIS A 34 -16.12 60.25 -43.87
CA HIS A 34 -16.45 60.22 -42.45
C HIS A 34 -16.70 58.79 -41.94
N CYS A 35 -17.51 58.00 -42.66
CA CYS A 35 -17.75 56.58 -42.36
C CYS A 35 -16.45 55.77 -42.38
N MET A 36 -15.55 56.03 -43.32
CA MET A 36 -14.22 55.41 -43.39
C MET A 36 -13.36 55.76 -42.17
N ARG A 37 -13.35 57.03 -41.73
CA ARG A 37 -12.65 57.43 -40.49
C ARG A 37 -13.24 56.75 -39.24
N LEU A 38 -14.56 56.65 -39.13
CA LEU A 38 -15.23 55.96 -38.03
C LEU A 38 -14.95 54.45 -38.05
N THR A 39 -14.92 53.83 -39.24
CA THR A 39 -14.57 52.42 -39.41
C THR A 39 -13.12 52.15 -38.97
N CYS A 40 -12.18 53.03 -39.33
CA CYS A 40 -10.81 52.96 -38.84
C CYS A 40 -10.72 53.12 -37.32
N PHE A 41 -11.55 53.98 -36.72
CA PHE A 41 -11.59 54.14 -35.26
C PHE A 41 -12.16 52.90 -34.57
N ILE A 42 -13.24 52.31 -35.08
CA ILE A 42 -13.80 51.05 -34.55
C ILE A 42 -12.77 49.93 -34.65
N ARG A 43 -12.09 49.82 -35.80
CA ARG A 43 -11.01 48.84 -36.00
C ARG A 43 -9.85 49.05 -35.02
N LEU A 44 -9.48 50.29 -34.71
CA LEU A 44 -8.47 50.58 -33.69
C LEU A 44 -8.92 50.10 -32.30
N ASN A 45 -10.21 50.24 -31.96
CA ASN A 45 -10.74 49.72 -30.70
C ASN A 45 -10.67 48.19 -30.65
N ASP A 46 -10.93 47.48 -31.76
CA ASP A 46 -10.75 46.02 -31.81
C ASP A 46 -9.31 45.61 -31.50
N TYR A 47 -8.31 46.30 -32.08
CA TYR A 47 -6.90 46.04 -31.76
C TYR A 47 -6.57 46.31 -30.27
N LEU A 48 -7.16 47.35 -29.67
CA LEU A 48 -6.95 47.66 -28.25
C LEU A 48 -7.60 46.64 -27.32
N ILE A 49 -8.83 46.21 -27.64
CA ILE A 49 -9.55 45.17 -26.90
C ILE A 49 -8.77 43.86 -26.98
N GLU A 50 -8.41 43.40 -28.18
CA GLU A 50 -7.64 42.16 -28.36
C GLU A 50 -6.29 42.21 -27.65
N ASN A 51 -5.54 43.32 -27.75
CA ASN A 51 -4.26 43.46 -27.04
C ASN A 51 -4.44 43.41 -25.52
N THR A 52 -5.49 44.04 -24.98
CA THR A 52 -5.78 44.00 -23.54
C THR A 52 -6.14 42.58 -23.09
N MET A 53 -6.93 41.89 -23.89
CA MET A 53 -7.36 40.50 -23.69
C MET A 53 -6.18 39.51 -23.74
N HIS A 54 -5.28 39.69 -24.70
CA HIS A 54 -4.03 38.95 -24.80
C HIS A 54 -3.15 39.15 -23.56
N VAL A 55 -2.86 40.41 -23.20
CA VAL A 55 -2.04 40.75 -22.03
C VAL A 55 -2.64 40.22 -20.73
N LEU A 56 -3.97 40.31 -20.57
CA LEU A 56 -4.67 39.75 -19.42
C LEU A 56 -4.45 38.24 -19.30
N THR A 57 -4.59 37.51 -20.42
CA THR A 57 -4.43 36.05 -20.46
C THR A 57 -3.00 35.65 -20.14
N VAL A 58 -2.01 36.28 -20.79
CA VAL A 58 -0.58 36.00 -20.56
C VAL A 58 -0.21 36.28 -19.10
N ASN A 59 -0.67 37.40 -18.52
CA ASN A 59 -0.39 37.74 -17.13
C ASN A 59 -1.04 36.76 -16.13
N ALA A 60 -2.27 36.29 -16.42
CA ALA A 60 -2.96 35.32 -15.58
C ALA A 60 -2.23 33.97 -15.57
N VAL A 61 -1.84 33.46 -16.75
CA VAL A 61 -1.11 32.18 -16.87
C VAL A 61 0.31 32.30 -16.30
N ASN A 62 0.99 33.44 -16.50
CA ASN A 62 2.28 33.71 -15.87
C ASN A 62 2.18 33.77 -14.34
N SER A 63 1.10 34.35 -13.81
CA SER A 63 0.85 34.37 -12.36
C SER A 63 0.70 32.95 -11.82
N LEU A 64 -0.03 32.07 -12.51
CA LEU A 64 -0.12 30.64 -12.16
C LEU A 64 1.27 29.99 -12.14
N LEU A 65 2.08 30.18 -13.19
CA LEU A 65 3.45 29.65 -13.26
C LEU A 65 4.30 30.11 -12.07
N ASN A 66 4.23 31.40 -11.71
CA ASN A 66 4.99 31.95 -10.59
C ASN A 66 4.63 31.28 -9.26
N HIS A 67 3.34 31.01 -9.02
CA HIS A 67 2.89 30.33 -7.80
C HIS A 67 3.35 28.87 -7.76
N LEU A 68 3.28 28.17 -8.89
CA LEU A 68 3.77 26.79 -9.00
C LEU A 68 5.29 26.72 -8.77
N THR A 69 6.04 27.64 -9.37
CA THR A 69 7.50 27.70 -9.27
C THR A 69 7.96 28.06 -7.86
N ASP A 70 7.30 29.02 -7.19
CA ASP A 70 7.61 29.39 -5.80
C ASP A 70 7.44 28.21 -4.85
N LYS A 71 6.35 27.43 -5.02
CA LYS A 71 6.11 26.22 -4.24
C LYS A 71 7.08 25.08 -4.59
N LEU A 72 7.46 24.93 -5.86
CA LEU A 72 8.46 23.93 -6.27
C LEU A 72 9.84 24.19 -5.64
N LYS A 73 10.26 25.45 -5.46
CA LYS A 73 11.53 25.78 -4.79
C LYS A 73 11.61 25.31 -3.34
N ARG A 74 10.47 25.05 -2.70
CA ARG A 74 10.38 24.52 -1.33
C ARG A 74 10.44 22.99 -1.27
N THR A 75 10.66 22.33 -2.41
CA THR A 75 10.81 20.88 -2.47
C THR A 75 12.12 20.48 -1.77
N PRO A 76 12.07 19.54 -0.81
CA PRO A 76 13.27 19.04 -0.16
C PRO A 76 14.19 18.32 -1.15
N SER A 77 15.49 18.30 -0.87
CA SER A 77 16.46 17.62 -1.74
C SER A 77 16.25 16.10 -1.75
N ALA A 78 16.67 15.45 -2.84
CA ALA A 78 16.57 14.00 -3.02
C ALA A 78 17.19 13.21 -1.85
N ASP A 79 18.33 13.67 -1.33
CA ASP A 79 19.02 13.05 -0.19
C ASP A 79 18.19 13.06 1.09
N VAL A 80 17.41 14.13 1.32
CA VAL A 80 16.53 14.25 2.48
C VAL A 80 15.31 13.33 2.32
N ILE A 81 14.76 13.25 1.11
CA ILE A 81 13.60 12.39 0.81
C ILE A 81 13.92 10.92 1.05
N GLN A 82 15.09 10.45 0.61
CA GLN A 82 15.49 9.04 0.75
C GLN A 82 15.70 8.61 2.22
N LYS A 83 16.06 9.55 3.09
CA LYS A 83 16.33 9.28 4.51
C LYS A 83 15.07 9.20 5.37
N TRP A 84 13.94 9.70 4.90
CA TRP A 84 12.71 9.79 5.70
C TRP A 84 12.17 8.45 6.19
N ILE A 85 12.36 7.37 5.44
CA ILE A 85 11.95 6.02 5.87
C ILE A 85 13.06 5.31 6.65
N THR A 86 14.33 5.65 6.42
CA THR A 86 15.47 4.90 6.96
C THR A 86 15.90 5.40 8.35
N GLU A 87 15.81 6.70 8.61
CA GLU A 87 16.27 7.34 9.85
C GLU A 87 15.15 7.53 10.90
N GLU A 88 13.87 7.43 10.51
CA GLU A 88 12.73 7.45 11.45
C GLU A 88 12.51 6.07 12.10
N LYS A 89 13.51 5.55 12.82
CA LYS A 89 13.25 4.55 13.87
C LYS A 89 12.82 5.31 15.12
N PRO A 90 11.63 5.05 15.70
CA PRO A 90 11.27 5.64 16.96
C PRO A 90 12.18 5.05 18.04
N GLU A 91 13.06 5.86 18.60
CA GLU A 91 13.62 5.60 19.92
C GLU A 91 12.45 5.54 20.91
N VAL A 92 12.41 4.47 21.69
CA VAL A 92 11.37 4.21 22.69
C VAL A 92 11.45 5.32 23.76
N PRO A 93 10.36 6.01 24.12
CA PRO A 93 10.42 7.07 25.11
C PRO A 93 10.41 6.46 26.52
N ASP A 94 11.58 6.33 27.15
CA ASP A 94 11.66 6.06 28.58
C ASP A 94 11.51 7.36 29.38
N LYS A 95 10.29 7.52 29.92
CA LYS A 95 9.88 8.29 31.12
C LYS A 95 10.85 9.35 31.66
N LYS A 96 10.54 10.63 31.40
CA LYS A 96 9.95 11.61 32.36
C LYS A 96 10.10 13.03 31.84
N GLY A 97 8.98 13.74 31.79
CA GLY A 97 8.95 15.20 31.95
C GLY A 97 9.49 16.01 30.78
N THR A 98 8.66 16.19 29.76
CA THR A 98 8.16 17.50 29.28
C THR A 98 7.32 17.16 28.05
N LEU A 99 6.03 17.47 28.07
CA LEU A 99 5.21 17.48 26.86
C LEU A 99 5.75 18.60 25.96
N VAL A 100 6.84 18.33 25.24
CA VAL A 100 7.14 19.06 24.03
C VAL A 100 6.15 18.50 23.02
N VAL A 101 4.96 19.11 23.03
CA VAL A 101 4.18 19.20 21.81
C VAL A 101 5.16 19.76 20.80
N GLU A 102 5.67 18.92 19.90
CA GLU A 102 6.25 19.38 18.64
C GLU A 102 5.11 20.07 17.89
N LYS A 103 4.82 21.31 18.31
CA LYS A 103 4.31 22.34 17.44
C LYS A 103 5.40 22.46 16.39
N GLN A 104 5.27 21.70 15.31
CA GLN A 104 5.69 22.22 14.03
C GLN A 104 4.96 23.56 13.93
N GLU A 105 5.73 24.63 14.06
CA GLU A 105 5.31 25.93 13.56
C GLU A 105 4.89 25.65 12.12
N GLU A 106 3.57 25.57 11.91
CA GLU A 106 2.97 25.70 10.60
C GLU A 106 3.30 27.13 10.17
N ASP A 107 4.51 27.28 9.63
CA ASP A 107 4.85 28.41 8.79
C ASP A 107 3.81 28.39 7.67
N GLU A 108 2.93 29.39 7.62
CA GLU A 108 1.87 29.54 6.58
C GLU A 108 2.45 29.43 5.16
N SER A 109 3.78 29.54 5.02
CA SER A 109 4.56 29.31 3.82
C SER A 109 4.60 27.83 3.33
N LEU A 110 4.45 26.84 4.21
CA LEU A 110 4.62 25.40 3.90
C LEU A 110 3.36 24.69 3.43
N ILE A 111 2.26 25.41 3.17
CA ILE A 111 1.01 24.78 2.71
C ILE A 111 1.22 24.20 1.30
N PRO A 112 1.11 22.86 1.13
CA PRO A 112 1.18 22.21 -0.18
C PRO A 112 -0.02 22.65 -1.03
N MET A 113 0.18 22.74 -2.35
CA MET A 113 -0.87 23.25 -3.24
C MET A 113 -1.87 22.16 -3.64
N PHE A 114 -1.38 20.93 -3.80
CA PHE A 114 -2.19 19.81 -4.26
C PHE A 114 -1.99 18.58 -3.40
N LEU A 115 -3.02 17.74 -3.35
CA LEU A 115 -2.99 16.43 -2.69
C LEU A 115 -2.96 15.33 -3.76
N THR A 116 -2.09 14.34 -3.56
CA THR A 116 -2.06 13.11 -4.34
C THR A 116 -1.92 11.94 -3.39
N GLU A 117 -2.69 10.88 -3.64
CA GLU A 117 -2.70 9.68 -2.84
C GLU A 117 -1.74 8.64 -3.43
N LEU A 118 -0.88 8.07 -2.60
CA LEU A 118 -0.03 6.96 -2.98
C LEU A 118 -0.78 5.65 -2.75
N MET A 119 -1.12 4.97 -3.83
CA MET A 119 -1.89 3.74 -3.85
C MET A 119 -0.99 2.53 -4.01
N LEU A 120 -1.18 1.53 -3.14
CA LEU A 120 -0.48 0.25 -3.20
C LEU A 120 -1.29 -0.77 -4.01
N THR A 121 -0.64 -1.33 -5.03
CA THR A 121 -1.10 -2.52 -5.76
C THR A 121 -0.05 -3.63 -5.68
N VAL A 122 -0.42 -4.86 -6.04
CA VAL A 122 0.50 -6.00 -6.03
C VAL A 122 1.66 -5.81 -7.02
N GLN A 123 1.42 -5.08 -8.12
CA GLN A 123 2.38 -4.90 -9.21
C GLN A 123 3.16 -3.58 -9.12
N SER A 124 2.57 -2.52 -8.57
CA SER A 124 3.19 -1.19 -8.53
C SER A 124 2.62 -0.26 -7.46
N LEU A 125 3.35 0.82 -7.20
CA LEU A 125 2.88 2.01 -6.50
C LEU A 125 2.36 3.02 -7.53
N LEU A 126 1.15 3.54 -7.31
CA LEU A 126 0.48 4.46 -8.24
C LEU A 126 0.09 5.75 -7.50
N PHE A 127 0.02 6.85 -8.24
CA PHE A 127 -0.49 8.11 -7.73
C PHE A 127 -1.91 8.35 -8.23
N GLU A 128 -2.80 8.75 -7.34
CA GLU A 128 -4.17 9.14 -7.66
C GLU A 128 -4.47 10.49 -7.00
N PRO A 129 -4.68 11.58 -7.76
CA PRO A 129 -4.58 11.68 -9.23
C PRO A 129 -3.15 11.52 -9.76
N SER A 130 -3.04 11.03 -11.00
CA SER A 130 -1.76 10.79 -11.67
C SER A 130 -1.16 12.07 -12.27
N LEU A 131 0.10 12.02 -12.71
CA LEU A 131 0.76 13.13 -13.42
C LEU A 131 -0.05 13.57 -14.65
N GLU A 132 -0.60 12.61 -15.39
CA GLU A 132 -1.38 12.88 -16.61
C GLU A 132 -2.67 13.62 -16.25
N ASP A 133 -3.37 13.19 -15.20
CA ASP A 133 -4.59 13.85 -14.72
C ASP A 133 -4.32 15.31 -14.30
N PHE A 134 -3.21 15.56 -13.60
CA PHE A 134 -2.81 16.91 -13.20
C PHE A 134 -2.50 17.80 -14.40
N LEU A 135 -1.76 17.28 -15.38
CA LEU A 135 -1.42 18.02 -16.59
C LEU A 135 -2.69 18.33 -17.39
N ASP A 136 -3.58 17.36 -17.58
CA ASP A 136 -4.82 17.54 -18.33
C ASP A 136 -5.74 18.57 -17.68
N VAL A 137 -5.89 18.53 -16.36
CA VAL A 137 -6.73 19.50 -15.63
C VAL A 137 -6.14 20.92 -15.68
N ILE A 138 -4.83 21.08 -15.45
CA ILE A 138 -4.19 22.40 -15.44
C ILE A 138 -4.15 23.00 -16.85
N LEU A 139 -3.81 22.20 -17.86
CA LEU A 139 -3.84 22.65 -19.26
C LEU A 139 -5.27 22.91 -19.73
N GLY A 140 -6.23 22.11 -19.28
CA GLY A 140 -7.65 22.35 -19.48
C GLY A 140 -8.09 23.71 -18.93
N ALA A 141 -7.64 24.08 -17.72
CA ALA A 141 -7.91 25.38 -17.13
C ALA A 141 -7.28 26.55 -17.92
N VAL A 142 -6.05 26.37 -18.42
CA VAL A 142 -5.39 27.36 -19.31
C VAL A 142 -6.17 27.52 -20.62
N ASN A 143 -6.56 26.41 -21.26
CA ASN A 143 -7.37 26.42 -22.48
C ASN A 143 -8.74 27.08 -22.24
N HIS A 144 -9.37 26.84 -21.08
CA HIS A 144 -10.63 27.49 -20.73
C HIS A 144 -10.47 29.01 -20.57
N CYS A 145 -9.35 29.46 -20.00
CA CYS A 145 -9.01 30.88 -19.92
C CYS A 145 -8.89 31.49 -21.34
N GLN A 146 -8.18 30.83 -22.25
CA GLN A 146 -8.08 31.26 -23.65
C GLN A 146 -9.44 31.33 -24.34
N ASN A 147 -10.25 30.26 -24.24
CA ASN A 147 -11.57 30.18 -24.86
C ASN A 147 -12.53 31.26 -24.35
N THR A 148 -12.44 31.60 -23.06
CA THR A 148 -13.25 32.66 -22.46
C THR A 148 -12.94 34.01 -23.11
N VAL A 149 -11.66 34.29 -23.32
CA VAL A 149 -11.22 35.55 -23.91
C VAL A 149 -11.47 35.60 -25.42
N LEU A 150 -11.34 34.47 -26.13
CA LEU A 150 -11.69 34.34 -27.55
C LEU A 150 -13.19 34.47 -27.83
N SER A 151 -14.04 34.32 -26.81
CA SER A 151 -15.49 34.51 -26.95
C SER A 151 -15.92 35.97 -27.11
N VAL A 152 -15.02 36.92 -26.85
CA VAL A 152 -15.28 38.36 -27.03
C VAL A 152 -15.26 38.70 -28.51
N PRO A 153 -16.40 39.07 -29.13
CA PRO A 153 -16.45 39.35 -30.56
C PRO A 153 -15.83 40.71 -30.90
N ASN A 154 -15.26 40.82 -32.09
CA ASN A 154 -14.83 42.09 -32.65
C ASN A 154 -16.03 43.02 -32.93
N LEU A 155 -15.81 44.32 -32.81
CA LEU A 155 -16.80 45.38 -33.06
C LEU A 155 -17.00 45.63 -34.56
N VAL A 156 -15.96 45.50 -35.40
CA VAL A 156 -16.07 45.71 -36.85
C VAL A 156 -17.14 44.82 -37.54
N PRO A 157 -17.26 43.51 -37.24
CA PRO A 157 -18.32 42.67 -37.80
C PRO A 157 -19.69 42.81 -37.13
N ASP A 158 -19.81 43.56 -36.02
CA ASP A 158 -21.08 43.71 -35.31
C ASP A 158 -22.08 44.59 -36.11
N SER A 159 -23.28 44.06 -36.30
CA SER A 159 -24.40 44.70 -36.99
C SER A 159 -24.79 46.07 -36.44
N TYR A 160 -24.51 46.34 -35.16
CA TYR A 160 -24.75 47.65 -34.55
C TYR A 160 -23.94 48.76 -35.25
N PHE A 161 -22.76 48.44 -35.77
CA PHE A 161 -21.88 49.39 -36.45
C PHE A 161 -22.04 49.41 -37.97
N ASP A 162 -22.94 48.62 -38.55
CA ASP A 162 -23.13 48.54 -40.01
C ASP A 162 -23.51 49.89 -40.64
N ALA A 163 -24.16 50.77 -39.88
CA ALA A 163 -24.44 52.15 -40.29
C ALA A 163 -23.19 52.95 -40.66
N PHE A 164 -22.03 52.58 -40.11
CA PHE A 164 -20.74 53.21 -40.32
C PHE A 164 -19.78 52.35 -41.16
N THR A 165 -19.78 51.02 -40.96
CA THR A 165 -18.87 50.08 -41.63
C THR A 165 -19.35 49.67 -43.03
N SER A 166 -20.65 49.75 -43.30
CA SER A 166 -21.27 49.51 -44.60
C SER A 166 -22.43 50.48 -44.87
N PRO A 167 -22.14 51.80 -45.01
CA PRO A 167 -23.17 52.82 -45.04
C PRO A 167 -24.06 52.71 -46.29
N TYR A 168 -25.37 52.90 -46.10
CA TYR A 168 -26.32 53.02 -47.20
C TYR A 168 -26.26 54.44 -47.80
N ILE A 169 -25.89 54.55 -49.08
CA ILE A 169 -25.74 55.81 -49.81
C ILE A 169 -26.46 55.69 -51.17
N ASN A 170 -27.49 56.54 -51.40
CA ASN A 170 -28.24 56.61 -52.65
C ASN A 170 -28.68 55.23 -53.21
N ASN A 171 -29.40 54.46 -52.39
CA ASN A 171 -29.89 53.12 -52.70
C ASN A 171 -28.83 52.06 -53.01
N LYS A 172 -27.56 52.31 -52.65
CA LYS A 172 -26.47 51.34 -52.74
C LYS A 172 -25.83 51.14 -51.36
N LEU A 173 -25.56 49.89 -51.03
CA LEU A 173 -24.79 49.51 -49.85
C LEU A 173 -23.32 49.53 -50.26
N GLU A 174 -22.52 50.37 -49.61
CA GLU A 174 -21.08 50.45 -49.87
C GLU A 174 -20.38 49.22 -49.28
N GLU A 175 -19.47 48.62 -50.06
CA GLU A 175 -18.71 47.44 -49.61
C GLU A 175 -17.83 47.78 -48.41
N LYS A 176 -17.69 46.82 -47.49
CA LYS A 176 -16.80 46.95 -46.34
C LYS A 176 -15.37 47.14 -46.84
N THR A 177 -14.83 48.34 -46.62
CA THR A 177 -13.46 48.71 -47.05
C THR A 177 -12.38 48.11 -46.15
N CYS A 178 -12.75 47.52 -45.02
CA CYS A 178 -11.88 46.87 -44.05
C CYS A 178 -12.30 45.41 -43.86
N GLY A 179 -11.33 44.51 -43.63
CA GLY A 179 -11.59 43.09 -43.31
C GLY A 179 -12.30 42.89 -41.96
N THR A 180 -12.42 41.64 -41.51
CA THR A 180 -13.17 41.21 -40.31
C THR A 180 -12.57 41.62 -38.95
N GLY A 181 -11.56 42.49 -38.95
CA GLY A 181 -10.80 42.87 -37.76
C GLY A 181 -9.58 41.98 -37.51
N PRO A 182 -8.84 42.22 -36.41
CA PRO A 182 -7.74 41.35 -35.99
C PRO A 182 -8.25 40.00 -35.47
N SER A 183 -7.32 39.07 -35.22
CA SER A 183 -7.65 37.72 -34.76
C SER A 183 -6.78 37.37 -33.56
N LEU A 184 -7.36 37.46 -32.37
CA LEU A 184 -6.71 37.06 -31.13
C LEU A 184 -6.26 35.59 -31.14
N ALA A 185 -6.98 34.70 -31.84
CA ALA A 185 -6.59 33.30 -31.99
C ALA A 185 -5.23 33.16 -32.68
N ALA A 186 -5.02 33.88 -33.78
CA ALA A 186 -3.73 33.89 -34.50
C ALA A 186 -2.61 34.48 -33.63
N VAL A 187 -2.92 35.50 -32.81
CA VAL A 187 -1.95 36.08 -31.86
C VAL A 187 -1.49 35.04 -30.83
N PHE A 188 -2.39 34.23 -30.28
CA PHE A 188 -2.01 33.15 -29.36
C PHE A 188 -1.22 32.03 -30.04
N GLU A 189 -1.55 31.69 -31.29
CA GLU A 189 -0.80 30.69 -32.06
C GLU A 189 0.66 31.12 -32.29
N ASP A 190 0.88 32.40 -32.60
CA ASP A 190 2.21 32.95 -32.91
C ASP A 190 3.02 33.37 -31.66
N ASP A 191 2.39 33.50 -30.48
CA ASP A 191 3.04 33.98 -29.26
C ASP A 191 3.96 32.91 -28.62
N LYS A 192 5.24 32.99 -28.99
CA LYS A 192 6.31 32.14 -28.43
C LYS A 192 6.47 32.28 -26.92
N ASN A 193 6.27 33.46 -26.36
CA ASN A 193 6.41 33.68 -24.92
C ASN A 193 5.29 32.95 -24.17
N PHE A 194 4.06 33.07 -24.65
CA PHE A 194 2.93 32.36 -24.08
C PHE A 194 3.10 30.83 -24.15
N HIS A 195 3.53 30.29 -25.29
CA HIS A 195 3.87 28.86 -25.41
C HIS A 195 5.00 28.43 -24.46
N THR A 196 5.99 29.30 -24.24
CA THR A 196 7.08 29.05 -23.28
C THR A 196 6.56 28.96 -21.86
N ILE A 197 5.65 29.86 -21.44
CA ILE A 197 5.02 29.83 -20.13
C ILE A 197 4.23 28.53 -19.94
N ILE A 198 3.47 28.11 -20.95
CA ILE A 198 2.74 26.82 -20.90
C ILE A 198 3.71 25.63 -20.77
N SER A 199 4.82 25.63 -21.49
CA SER A 199 5.86 24.58 -21.35
C SER A 199 6.43 24.55 -19.94
N GLN A 200 6.76 25.70 -19.38
CA GLN A 200 7.31 25.81 -18.02
C GLN A 200 6.32 25.33 -16.95
N ILE A 201 5.01 25.55 -17.13
CA ILE A 201 3.98 24.98 -16.24
C ILE A 201 4.05 23.45 -16.27
N LYS A 202 4.12 22.83 -17.47
CA LYS A 202 4.23 21.37 -17.62
C LYS A 202 5.49 20.84 -16.94
N GLU A 203 6.64 21.47 -17.19
CA GLU A 203 7.93 21.10 -16.60
C GLU A 203 7.91 21.21 -15.06
N THR A 204 7.27 22.25 -14.52
CA THR A 204 7.15 22.46 -13.07
C THR A 204 6.34 21.34 -12.40
N ILE A 205 5.23 20.93 -13.01
CA ILE A 205 4.40 19.82 -12.51
C ILE A 205 5.16 18.49 -12.64
N GLN A 206 5.86 18.26 -13.76
CA GLN A 206 6.68 17.07 -13.95
C GLN A 206 7.77 16.94 -12.89
N ALA A 207 8.50 18.02 -12.60
CA ALA A 207 9.53 18.06 -11.56
C ALA A 207 8.96 17.78 -10.15
N ALA A 208 7.75 18.25 -9.86
CA ALA A 208 7.07 17.91 -8.60
C ALA A 208 6.77 16.40 -8.51
N PHE A 209 6.30 15.79 -9.59
CA PHE A 209 6.04 14.34 -9.64
C PHE A 209 7.31 13.49 -9.70
N GLU A 210 8.45 14.01 -10.17
CA GLU A 210 9.74 13.35 -10.03
C GLU A 210 10.14 13.26 -8.55
N SER A 211 9.98 14.34 -7.79
CA SER A 211 10.23 14.36 -6.34
C SER A 211 9.26 13.44 -5.60
N ALA A 212 7.99 13.40 -6.00
CA ALA A 212 7.03 12.45 -5.46
C ALA A 212 7.41 10.99 -5.78
N ARG A 213 7.90 10.71 -6.99
CA ARG A 213 8.40 9.37 -7.37
C ARG A 213 9.61 8.95 -6.56
N LEU A 214 10.54 9.87 -6.25
CA LEU A 214 11.65 9.58 -5.33
C LEU A 214 11.16 9.19 -3.94
N TYR A 215 10.11 9.87 -3.45
CA TYR A 215 9.47 9.48 -2.19
C TYR A 215 8.79 8.12 -2.30
N ALA A 216 8.00 7.87 -3.36
CA ALA A 216 7.37 6.57 -3.58
C ALA A 216 8.38 5.42 -3.69
N ALA A 217 9.57 5.65 -4.28
CA ALA A 217 10.63 4.65 -4.36
C ALA A 217 11.10 4.17 -2.98
N THR A 218 11.03 5.03 -1.95
CA THR A 218 11.34 4.61 -0.57
C THR A 218 10.34 3.57 -0.05
N PHE A 219 9.15 3.46 -0.66
CA PHE A 219 8.12 2.47 -0.32
C PHE A 219 8.26 1.14 -1.07
N GLU A 220 9.22 0.99 -2.00
CA GLU A 220 9.39 -0.24 -2.79
C GLU A 220 9.60 -1.48 -1.90
N ASN A 221 10.33 -1.34 -0.80
CA ASN A 221 10.51 -2.43 0.17
C ASN A 221 9.17 -2.91 0.75
N PHE A 222 8.23 -1.99 0.99
CA PHE A 222 6.89 -2.32 1.47
C PHE A 222 6.05 -3.00 0.40
N GLN A 223 6.18 -2.56 -0.85
CA GLN A 223 5.53 -3.21 -1.98
C GLN A 223 6.04 -4.65 -2.19
N LEU A 224 7.35 -4.86 -2.08
CA LEU A 224 7.97 -6.18 -2.27
C LEU A 224 7.45 -7.19 -1.25
N PHE A 225 7.44 -6.83 0.04
CA PHE A 225 6.92 -7.77 1.04
C PHE A 225 5.41 -7.92 0.95
N PHE A 226 4.66 -6.87 0.59
CA PHE A 226 3.23 -6.99 0.36
C PHE A 226 2.94 -8.00 -0.75
N LYS A 227 3.67 -7.91 -1.86
CA LYS A 227 3.58 -8.87 -2.96
C LYS A 227 3.93 -10.29 -2.51
N GLU A 228 4.99 -10.46 -1.72
CA GLU A 228 5.40 -11.77 -1.20
C GLU A 228 4.29 -12.38 -0.32
N ASN A 229 3.74 -11.59 0.61
CA ASN A 229 2.68 -12.02 1.53
C ASN A 229 1.38 -12.36 0.79
N GLU A 230 1.01 -11.58 -0.24
CA GLU A 230 -0.16 -11.86 -1.07
C GLU A 230 0.03 -13.09 -1.96
N SER A 231 1.26 -13.40 -2.37
CA SER A 231 1.57 -14.61 -3.14
C SER A 231 1.65 -15.89 -2.30
N LEU A 232 1.75 -15.76 -0.97
CA LEU A 232 1.90 -16.90 -0.08
C LEU A 232 0.57 -17.67 0.06
N ASP A 233 0.59 -18.95 -0.26
CA ASP A 233 -0.54 -19.83 -0.02
C ASP A 233 -0.61 -20.26 1.45
N LEU A 234 -1.42 -19.53 2.19
CA LEU A 234 -1.69 -19.76 3.60
C LEU A 234 -2.38 -21.10 3.88
N GLN A 235 -3.10 -21.68 2.93
CA GLN A 235 -3.76 -22.98 3.12
C GLN A 235 -2.78 -24.12 2.95
N ALA A 236 -1.91 -24.05 1.94
CA ALA A 236 -0.81 -24.99 1.79
C ALA A 236 0.12 -24.97 3.01
N LEU A 237 0.41 -23.78 3.55
CA LEU A 237 1.24 -23.63 4.74
C LEU A 237 0.65 -24.33 5.98
N LYS A 238 -0.68 -24.27 6.18
CA LYS A 238 -1.38 -24.93 7.29
C LYS A 238 -1.29 -26.45 7.29
N LEU A 239 -1.03 -27.05 6.13
CA LEU A 239 -0.88 -28.51 5.98
C LEU A 239 0.55 -28.98 6.24
N GLN A 240 1.51 -28.05 6.32
CA GLN A 240 2.91 -28.37 6.59
C GLN A 240 3.17 -28.43 8.11
N GLU A 241 4.18 -29.20 8.51
CA GLU A 241 4.72 -29.22 9.87
C GLU A 241 6.14 -28.61 9.86
N PRO A 242 6.26 -27.27 9.78
CA PRO A 242 7.56 -26.62 9.72
C PRO A 242 8.36 -26.74 11.04
N ASP A 243 9.65 -26.49 10.96
CA ASP A 243 10.57 -26.55 12.10
C ASP A 243 10.57 -25.26 12.94
N VAL A 244 11.24 -25.29 14.08
CA VAL A 244 11.30 -24.15 15.02
C VAL A 244 12.03 -22.95 14.40
N ASN A 245 13.05 -23.20 13.58
CA ASN A 245 13.79 -22.13 12.92
C ASN A 245 12.90 -21.38 11.93
N PHE A 246 12.06 -22.09 11.17
CA PHE A 246 11.08 -21.47 10.31
C PHE A 246 10.12 -20.57 11.10
N PHE A 247 9.52 -21.05 12.19
CA PHE A 247 8.64 -20.21 13.01
C PHE A 247 9.36 -18.98 13.56
N SER A 248 10.58 -19.14 14.07
CA SER A 248 11.37 -18.02 14.58
C SER A 248 11.60 -16.95 13.51
N GLN A 249 12.03 -17.36 12.30
CA GLN A 249 12.32 -16.44 11.20
C GLN A 249 11.05 -15.76 10.69
N GLN A 250 9.95 -16.51 10.50
CA GLN A 250 8.72 -15.94 9.98
C GLN A 250 8.02 -15.02 11.00
N LEU A 251 8.01 -15.40 12.29
CA LEU A 251 7.47 -14.53 13.35
C LEU A 251 8.26 -13.22 13.44
N GLU A 252 9.60 -13.28 13.44
CA GLU A 252 10.44 -12.08 13.45
C GLU A 252 10.18 -11.20 12.21
N LYS A 253 10.15 -11.83 11.03
CA LYS A 253 9.91 -11.15 9.75
C LYS A 253 8.57 -10.41 9.75
N TYR A 254 7.47 -11.09 10.06
CA TYR A 254 6.14 -10.47 9.98
C TYR A 254 5.88 -9.46 11.10
N HIS A 255 6.41 -9.67 12.31
CA HIS A 255 6.33 -8.65 13.36
C HIS A 255 7.12 -7.39 12.99
N LYS A 256 8.31 -7.55 12.38
CA LYS A 256 9.09 -6.43 11.87
C LYS A 256 8.32 -5.68 10.77
N GLN A 257 7.79 -6.40 9.78
CA GLN A 257 6.98 -5.79 8.71
C GLN A 257 5.78 -5.02 9.26
N HIS A 258 5.06 -5.59 10.23
CA HIS A 258 3.93 -4.92 10.88
C HIS A 258 4.38 -3.66 11.63
N LYS A 259 5.47 -3.74 12.41
CA LYS A 259 6.02 -2.59 13.13
C LYS A 259 6.44 -1.47 12.17
N ASP A 260 7.13 -1.82 11.10
CA ASP A 260 7.60 -0.88 10.08
C ASP A 260 6.41 -0.24 9.34
N ALA A 261 5.36 -1.00 9.02
CA ALA A 261 4.15 -0.49 8.37
C ALA A 261 3.34 0.48 9.26
N VAL A 262 3.25 0.20 10.57
CA VAL A 262 2.55 1.06 11.53
C VAL A 262 3.30 2.38 11.75
N ALA A 263 4.64 2.34 11.75
CA ALA A 263 5.51 3.50 11.93
C ALA A 263 5.44 4.53 10.79
N LEU A 264 4.87 4.15 9.62
CA LEU A 264 4.71 5.06 8.49
C LEU A 264 3.83 6.27 8.85
N ARG A 265 4.32 7.48 8.54
CA ARG A 265 3.52 8.70 8.64
C ARG A 265 2.43 8.72 7.57
N PRO A 266 1.20 9.16 7.90
CA PRO A 266 0.07 9.15 6.98
C PRO A 266 0.17 10.20 5.86
N THR A 267 0.87 11.32 6.08
CA THR A 267 0.96 12.41 5.10
C THR A 267 2.34 13.03 5.14
N ARG A 268 2.90 13.38 3.97
CA ARG A 268 4.20 14.07 3.87
C ARG A 268 4.18 15.13 2.78
N ASN A 269 4.66 16.32 3.11
CA ASN A 269 4.80 17.41 2.16
C ASN A 269 6.08 17.21 1.33
N VAL A 270 5.94 17.20 0.00
CA VAL A 270 7.01 17.11 -0.99
C VAL A 270 6.99 18.36 -1.89
N GLY A 271 6.91 19.53 -1.25
CA GLY A 271 6.92 20.84 -1.90
C GLY A 271 5.56 21.22 -2.48
N LEU A 272 5.39 21.01 -3.79
CA LEU A 272 4.13 21.33 -4.49
C LEU A 272 3.02 20.36 -4.10
N LEU A 273 3.37 19.10 -3.83
CA LEU A 273 2.45 17.99 -3.58
C LEU A 273 2.49 17.57 -2.10
N LEU A 274 1.30 17.36 -1.52
CA LEU A 274 1.11 16.60 -0.30
C LEU A 274 0.81 15.16 -0.68
N ILE A 275 1.69 14.25 -0.27
CA ILE A 275 1.51 12.82 -0.53
C ILE A 275 0.79 12.22 0.66
N ASP A 276 -0.40 11.66 0.41
CA ASP A 276 -1.19 10.91 1.39
C ASP A 276 -0.92 9.41 1.22
N THR A 277 -0.63 8.71 2.32
CA THR A 277 -0.35 7.27 2.37
C THR A 277 -1.37 6.51 3.22
N ARG A 278 -2.49 7.13 3.63
CA ARG A 278 -3.52 6.48 4.47
C ARG A 278 -4.05 5.19 3.84
N LEU A 279 -4.48 5.24 2.58
CA LEU A 279 -5.01 4.06 1.89
C LEU A 279 -3.93 2.98 1.68
N LEU A 280 -2.68 3.38 1.44
CA LEU A 280 -1.55 2.45 1.42
C LEU A 280 -1.39 1.75 2.77
N ARG A 281 -1.43 2.49 3.89
CA ARG A 281 -1.32 1.92 5.24
C ARG A 281 -2.49 0.99 5.56
N GLU A 282 -3.71 1.38 5.21
CA GLU A 282 -4.91 0.57 5.40
C GLU A 282 -4.84 -0.79 4.68
N LYS A 283 -4.19 -0.85 3.50
CA LYS A 283 -3.95 -2.12 2.79
C LYS A 283 -2.71 -2.87 3.28
N LEU A 284 -1.65 -2.15 3.64
CA LEU A 284 -0.36 -2.72 3.97
C LEU A 284 -0.33 -3.37 5.36
N ILE A 285 -0.91 -2.72 6.38
CA ILE A 285 -0.93 -3.20 7.77
C ILE A 285 -1.63 -4.57 7.94
N PRO A 286 -2.79 -4.86 7.32
CA PRO A 286 -3.44 -6.16 7.49
C PRO A 286 -2.72 -7.32 6.80
N SER A 287 -1.86 -7.06 5.81
CA SER A 287 -1.14 -8.12 5.07
C SER A 287 -0.22 -8.98 5.97
N PRO A 288 0.74 -8.43 6.74
CA PRO A 288 1.55 -9.22 7.66
C PRO A 288 0.73 -9.79 8.83
N LEU A 289 -0.34 -9.12 9.27
CA LEU A 289 -1.22 -9.65 10.32
C LEU A 289 -1.91 -10.93 9.88
N ARG A 290 -2.39 -10.99 8.63
CA ARG A 290 -2.98 -12.20 8.05
C ARG A 290 -2.00 -13.38 8.03
N CYS A 291 -0.73 -13.13 7.73
CA CYS A 291 0.32 -14.15 7.80
C CYS A 291 0.60 -14.59 9.25
N LEU A 292 0.66 -13.63 10.19
CA LEU A 292 0.84 -13.90 11.62
C LEU A 292 -0.31 -14.71 12.22
N GLU A 293 -1.56 -14.45 11.84
CA GLU A 293 -2.73 -15.21 12.31
C GLU A 293 -2.57 -16.71 12.02
N VAL A 294 -2.04 -17.05 10.85
CA VAL A 294 -1.81 -18.44 10.46
C VAL A 294 -0.70 -19.07 11.30
N LEU A 295 0.41 -18.35 11.53
CA LEU A 295 1.48 -18.81 12.43
C LEU A 295 0.99 -18.98 13.87
N ASN A 296 0.19 -18.02 14.35
CA ASN A 296 -0.39 -18.03 15.69
C ASN A 296 -1.37 -19.19 15.89
N PHE A 297 -1.98 -19.68 14.81
CA PHE A 297 -2.80 -20.89 14.84
C PHE A 297 -1.97 -22.19 14.77
N MET A 298 -0.94 -22.22 13.92
CA MET A 298 -0.14 -23.43 13.68
C MET A 298 0.81 -23.75 14.84
N LEU A 299 1.51 -22.74 15.37
CA LEU A 299 2.56 -22.94 16.37
C LEU A 299 2.01 -23.62 17.64
N PRO A 300 0.95 -23.12 18.31
CA PRO A 300 0.42 -23.77 19.50
C PRO A 300 -0.12 -25.18 19.23
N ARG A 301 -0.78 -25.37 18.08
CA ARG A 301 -1.33 -26.68 17.69
C ARG A 301 -0.23 -27.73 17.48
N GLN A 302 0.85 -27.36 16.81
CA GLN A 302 1.99 -28.25 16.60
C GLN A 302 2.76 -28.49 17.90
N SER A 303 2.96 -27.46 18.72
CA SER A 303 3.57 -27.59 20.05
C SER A 303 2.79 -28.55 20.94
N LYS A 304 1.47 -28.40 21.02
CA LYS A 304 0.59 -29.30 21.78
C LYS A 304 0.68 -30.74 21.30
N LYS A 305 0.56 -30.98 19.99
CA LYS A 305 0.67 -32.33 19.40
C LYS A 305 1.99 -33.01 19.78
N LYS A 306 3.10 -32.26 19.77
CA LYS A 306 4.41 -32.78 20.18
C LYS A 306 4.52 -33.02 21.69
N VAL A 307 4.00 -32.12 22.52
CA VAL A 307 3.93 -32.30 23.98
C VAL A 307 3.16 -33.58 24.32
N ASP A 308 1.96 -33.75 23.76
CA ASP A 308 1.11 -34.90 24.02
C ASP A 308 1.80 -36.21 23.60
N ALA A 309 2.51 -36.21 22.46
CA ALA A 309 3.27 -37.38 21.99
C ALA A 309 4.43 -37.73 22.92
N ILE A 310 5.21 -36.74 23.36
CA ILE A 310 6.34 -36.95 24.29
C ILE A 310 5.85 -37.45 25.64
N ILE A 311 4.77 -36.85 26.18
CA ILE A 311 4.19 -37.29 27.46
C ILE A 311 3.66 -38.71 27.35
N PHE A 312 2.95 -39.04 26.26
CA PHE A 312 2.44 -40.39 26.03
C PHE A 312 3.57 -41.43 25.93
N GLU A 313 4.61 -41.14 25.14
CA GLU A 313 5.77 -42.02 25.00
C GLU A 313 6.50 -42.18 26.34
N ALA A 314 6.65 -41.09 27.11
CA ALA A 314 7.29 -41.13 28.42
C ALA A 314 6.48 -41.97 29.42
N GLN A 315 5.16 -41.79 29.49
CA GLN A 315 4.30 -42.57 30.38
C GLN A 315 4.23 -44.06 30.02
N ASP A 316 4.18 -44.38 28.72
CA ASP A 316 4.23 -45.77 28.25
C ASP A 316 5.58 -46.43 28.58
N ALA A 317 6.68 -45.69 28.42
CA ALA A 317 8.01 -46.17 28.77
C ALA A 317 8.17 -46.39 30.29
N GLU A 318 7.71 -45.44 31.10
CA GLU A 318 7.69 -45.57 32.56
C GLU A 318 6.91 -46.81 32.99
N TYR A 319 5.69 -47.01 32.45
CA TYR A 319 4.87 -48.18 32.74
C TYR A 319 5.56 -49.51 32.38
N LYS A 320 6.22 -49.58 31.22
CA LYS A 320 6.96 -50.78 30.77
C LYS A 320 8.19 -51.07 31.62
N LEU A 321 8.86 -50.04 32.15
CA LEU A 321 10.02 -50.20 33.03
C LEU A 321 9.63 -50.60 34.45
N GLU A 322 8.47 -50.14 34.94
CA GLU A 322 7.94 -50.52 36.25
C GLU A 322 7.24 -51.88 36.26
N PHE A 323 6.96 -52.46 35.08
CA PHE A 323 6.37 -53.78 34.95
C PHE A 323 7.30 -54.85 35.54
N VAL A 324 6.78 -55.66 36.47
CA VAL A 324 7.51 -56.76 37.09
C VAL A 324 7.27 -58.05 36.30
N PRO A 325 8.27 -58.58 35.58
CA PRO A 325 8.10 -59.80 34.80
C PRO A 325 7.87 -61.02 35.68
N THR A 326 7.03 -61.96 35.21
CA THR A 326 6.73 -63.22 35.92
C THR A 326 6.99 -64.46 35.06
N THR A 327 7.11 -64.29 33.75
CA THR A 327 7.41 -65.37 32.80
C THR A 327 8.73 -65.13 32.06
N THR A 328 9.36 -66.21 31.59
CA THR A 328 10.63 -66.16 30.85
C THR A 328 10.57 -65.22 29.63
N THR A 329 9.45 -65.20 28.90
CA THR A 329 9.23 -64.32 27.75
C THR A 329 9.10 -62.86 28.16
N GLU A 330 8.38 -62.55 29.25
CA GLU A 330 8.26 -61.20 29.79
C GLU A 330 9.60 -60.61 30.21
N TYR A 331 10.49 -61.42 30.82
CA TYR A 331 11.85 -60.99 31.16
C TYR A 331 12.67 -60.62 29.92
N VAL A 332 12.57 -61.41 28.84
CA VAL A 332 13.24 -61.10 27.58
C VAL A 332 12.70 -59.78 27.00
N HIS A 333 11.38 -59.60 26.96
CA HIS A 333 10.77 -58.37 26.45
C HIS A 333 11.17 -57.13 27.26
N SER A 334 11.21 -57.24 28.60
CA SER A 334 11.63 -56.14 29.48
C SER A 334 13.10 -55.77 29.28
N LEU A 335 14.00 -56.76 29.17
CA LEU A 335 15.43 -56.52 28.95
C LEU A 335 15.72 -55.92 27.56
N LEU A 336 15.02 -56.39 26.51
CA LEU A 336 15.14 -55.81 25.17
C LEU A 336 14.63 -54.37 25.15
N PHE A 337 13.49 -54.10 25.79
CA PHE A 337 12.96 -52.74 25.89
C PHE A 337 13.89 -51.80 26.65
N LEU A 338 14.58 -52.29 27.70
CA LEU A 338 15.56 -51.50 28.44
C LEU A 338 16.72 -51.03 27.54
N ASP A 339 17.21 -51.90 26.66
CA ASP A 339 18.27 -51.54 25.71
C ASP A 339 17.75 -50.52 24.67
N GLU A 340 16.53 -50.70 24.16
CA GLU A 340 15.90 -49.77 23.20
C GLU A 340 15.66 -48.37 23.79
N ILE A 341 15.10 -48.29 25.00
CA ILE A 341 14.75 -47.01 25.62
C ILE A 341 15.99 -46.23 26.09
N GLN A 342 17.09 -46.92 26.41
CA GLN A 342 18.38 -46.29 26.72
C GLN A 342 18.97 -45.52 25.54
N GLU A 343 18.80 -46.02 24.31
CA GLU A 343 19.22 -45.28 23.11
C GLU A 343 18.22 -44.17 22.75
N ARG A 344 16.93 -44.41 22.98
CA ARG A 344 15.85 -43.47 22.64
C ARG A 344 15.79 -42.24 23.58
N ILE A 345 16.12 -42.36 24.86
CA ILE A 345 15.91 -41.28 25.85
C ILE A 345 16.63 -39.97 25.49
N GLU A 346 17.83 -40.03 24.91
CA GLU A 346 18.56 -38.83 24.49
C GLU A 346 17.82 -38.08 23.37
N SER A 347 17.32 -38.81 22.38
CA SER A 347 16.52 -38.21 21.30
C SER A 347 15.15 -37.69 21.79
N LEU A 348 14.55 -38.31 22.81
CA LEU A 348 13.32 -37.81 23.44
C LEU A 348 13.57 -36.50 24.20
N GLU A 349 14.71 -36.38 24.88
CA GLU A 349 15.15 -35.13 25.53
C GLU A 349 15.37 -34.01 24.49
N ASP A 350 16.00 -34.32 23.36
CA ASP A 350 16.19 -33.38 22.26
C ASP A 350 14.85 -32.90 21.66
N GLU A 351 13.89 -33.80 21.46
CA GLU A 351 12.53 -33.44 21.06
C GLU A 351 11.84 -32.54 22.10
N GLY A 352 12.02 -32.83 23.39
CA GLY A 352 11.54 -31.98 24.49
C GLY A 352 12.19 -30.59 24.50
N ASN A 353 13.47 -30.49 24.12
CA ASN A 353 14.17 -29.22 23.98
C ASN A 353 13.62 -28.40 22.80
N ILE A 354 13.31 -29.04 21.67
CA ILE A 354 12.65 -28.41 20.51
C ILE A 354 11.30 -27.83 20.92
N VAL A 355 10.47 -28.59 21.63
CA VAL A 355 9.18 -28.11 22.12
C VAL A 355 9.34 -26.95 23.10
N THR A 356 10.35 -27.01 23.98
CA THR A 356 10.68 -25.90 24.88
C THR A 356 11.02 -24.63 24.11
N GLN A 357 11.74 -24.73 22.97
CA GLN A 357 12.00 -23.58 22.11
C GLN A 357 10.72 -23.05 21.45
N MET A 358 9.78 -23.92 21.05
CA MET A 358 8.49 -23.48 20.52
C MET A 358 7.68 -22.67 21.55
N TYR A 359 7.59 -23.14 22.79
CA TYR A 359 6.89 -22.40 23.86
C TYR A 359 7.60 -21.09 24.22
N LYS A 360 8.94 -21.01 24.12
CA LYS A 360 9.66 -19.73 24.24
C LYS A 360 9.27 -18.74 23.15
N LEU A 361 9.07 -19.18 21.91
CA LEU A 361 8.58 -18.32 20.82
C LEU A 361 7.14 -17.85 21.10
N ILE A 362 6.28 -18.74 21.62
CA ILE A 362 4.91 -18.39 22.02
C ILE A 362 4.93 -17.27 23.06
N GLU A 363 5.77 -17.36 24.10
CA GLU A 363 5.90 -16.33 25.13
C GLU A 363 6.50 -15.03 24.58
N GLN A 364 7.59 -15.12 23.80
CA GLN A 364 8.30 -13.96 23.26
C GLN A 364 7.42 -13.09 22.36
N TYR A 365 6.62 -13.72 21.49
CA TYR A 365 5.74 -13.04 20.55
C TYR A 365 4.29 -12.93 21.04
N GLN A 366 4.02 -13.32 22.30
CA GLN A 366 2.69 -13.29 22.91
C GLN A 366 1.61 -13.98 22.06
N VAL A 367 1.93 -15.15 21.52
CA VAL A 367 1.02 -15.94 20.68
C VAL A 367 -0.16 -16.44 21.53
N PRO A 368 -1.42 -16.20 21.13
CA PRO A 368 -2.58 -16.64 21.89
C PRO A 368 -2.61 -18.16 22.05
N THR A 369 -2.42 -18.64 23.27
CA THR A 369 -2.40 -20.08 23.60
C THR A 369 -3.24 -20.33 24.86
N PRO A 370 -4.08 -21.37 24.90
CA PRO A 370 -4.89 -21.70 26.07
C PRO A 370 -4.02 -22.02 27.31
N PRO A 371 -4.41 -21.59 28.52
CA PRO A 371 -3.66 -21.86 29.75
C PRO A 371 -3.55 -23.36 30.06
N GLU A 372 -4.50 -24.17 29.60
CA GLU A 372 -4.45 -25.63 29.75
C GLU A 372 -3.23 -26.23 29.05
N ASP A 373 -2.89 -25.73 27.86
CA ASP A 373 -1.76 -26.25 27.07
C ASP A 373 -0.41 -25.95 27.77
N PHE A 374 -0.30 -24.80 28.45
CA PHE A 374 0.86 -24.48 29.29
C PHE A 374 0.97 -25.40 30.51
N ALA A 375 -0.16 -25.77 31.12
CA ALA A 375 -0.16 -26.70 32.24
C ALA A 375 0.31 -28.10 31.82
N VAL A 376 -0.11 -28.58 30.64
CA VAL A 376 0.35 -29.87 30.08
C VAL A 376 1.83 -29.78 29.68
N PHE A 377 2.29 -28.69 29.08
CA PHE A 377 3.71 -28.49 28.78
C PHE A 377 4.58 -28.54 30.05
N ALA A 378 4.10 -27.99 31.17
CA ALA A 378 4.82 -28.03 32.44
C ALA A 378 5.05 -29.46 32.98
N THR A 379 4.20 -30.43 32.61
CA THR A 379 4.36 -31.85 33.01
C THR A 379 5.28 -32.64 32.09
N MET A 380 5.63 -32.13 30.90
CA MET A 380 6.49 -32.81 29.93
C MET A 380 7.90 -33.09 30.49
N LYS A 381 8.60 -32.06 31.00
CA LYS A 381 9.95 -32.23 31.57
C LYS A 381 9.97 -33.18 32.77
N PRO A 382 9.06 -33.07 33.76
CA PRO A 382 8.93 -34.07 34.82
C PRO A 382 8.75 -35.50 34.31
N SER A 383 7.95 -35.70 33.25
CA SER A 383 7.69 -37.04 32.69
C SER A 383 8.96 -37.65 32.07
N ILE A 384 9.76 -36.85 31.34
CA ILE A 384 11.05 -37.31 30.80
C ILE A 384 12.03 -37.66 31.93
N VAL A 385 12.08 -36.83 32.99
CA VAL A 385 12.92 -37.10 34.17
C VAL A 385 12.47 -38.37 34.90
N ALA A 386 11.16 -38.62 35.00
CA ALA A 386 10.62 -39.84 35.59
C ALA A 386 11.08 -41.10 34.84
N VAL A 387 10.99 -41.09 33.51
CA VAL A 387 11.52 -42.17 32.66
C VAL A 387 13.01 -42.36 32.87
N ARG A 388 13.80 -41.28 32.89
CA ARG A 388 15.25 -41.37 33.10
C ARG A 388 15.59 -42.03 34.44
N ASN A 389 14.88 -41.66 35.51
CA ASN A 389 15.03 -42.31 36.82
C ASN A 389 14.60 -43.78 36.79
N ALA A 390 13.52 -44.11 36.07
CA ALA A 390 13.05 -45.49 35.90
C ALA A 390 14.06 -46.35 35.12
N ILE A 391 14.71 -45.77 34.09
CA ILE A 391 15.81 -46.41 33.36
C ILE A 391 16.98 -46.66 34.32
N ASP A 392 17.47 -45.63 35.02
CA ASP A 392 18.60 -45.75 35.94
C ASP A 392 18.37 -46.83 37.01
N LYS A 393 17.14 -46.92 37.52
CA LYS A 393 16.72 -47.99 38.45
C LYS A 393 16.74 -49.37 37.78
N SER A 394 16.12 -49.51 36.60
CA SER A 394 16.03 -50.79 35.87
C SER A 394 17.40 -51.31 35.42
N VAL A 395 18.34 -50.39 35.13
CA VAL A 395 19.74 -50.71 34.84
C VAL A 395 20.44 -51.24 36.09
N GLY A 396 20.23 -50.60 37.24
CA GLY A 396 20.72 -51.10 38.53
C GLY A 396 20.20 -52.50 38.87
N ASP A 397 18.93 -52.76 38.56
CA ASP A 397 18.26 -54.04 38.78
C ASP A 397 18.46 -55.05 37.63
N ARG A 398 19.30 -54.74 36.62
CA ARG A 398 19.50 -55.61 35.45
C ARG A 398 20.10 -56.96 35.85
N GLU A 399 21.10 -56.97 36.73
CA GLU A 399 21.77 -58.21 37.13
C GLU A 399 20.84 -59.13 37.95
N SER A 400 19.99 -58.56 38.80
CA SER A 400 18.98 -59.32 39.55
C SER A 400 17.90 -59.88 38.62
N SER A 401 17.46 -59.09 37.64
CA SER A 401 16.50 -59.51 36.62
C SER A 401 17.05 -60.64 35.74
N ILE A 402 18.32 -60.59 35.35
CA ILE A 402 18.99 -61.68 34.61
C ILE A 402 19.05 -62.96 35.45
N LYS A 403 19.33 -62.85 36.76
CA LYS A 403 19.32 -64.01 37.66
C LYS A 403 17.94 -64.64 37.75
N GLN A 404 16.88 -63.84 37.88
CA GLN A 404 15.50 -64.35 37.91
C GLN A 404 15.09 -64.97 36.57
N PHE A 405 15.44 -64.34 35.45
CA PHE A 405 15.26 -64.91 34.11
C PHE A 405 15.90 -66.30 33.98
N CYS A 406 17.16 -66.46 34.42
CA CYS A 406 17.84 -67.77 34.38
C CYS A 406 17.13 -68.82 35.25
N VAL A 407 16.55 -68.43 36.39
CA VAL A 407 15.77 -69.34 37.24
C VAL A 407 14.49 -69.79 36.55
N HIS A 408 13.73 -68.86 35.97
CA HIS A 408 12.50 -69.18 35.23
C HIS A 408 12.79 -70.03 33.99
N LEU A 409 13.84 -69.72 33.24
CA LEU A 409 14.29 -70.53 32.10
C LEU A 409 14.69 -71.95 32.53
N GLY A 410 15.33 -72.09 33.69
CA GLY A 410 15.65 -73.40 34.27
C GLY A 410 14.39 -74.21 34.60
N SER A 411 13.39 -73.57 35.20
CA SER A 411 12.09 -74.18 35.49
C SER A 411 11.37 -74.63 34.22
N ASP A 412 11.33 -73.77 33.19
CA ASP A 412 10.69 -74.08 31.90
C ASP A 412 11.40 -75.26 31.19
N LEU A 413 12.73 -75.34 31.29
CA LEU A 413 13.51 -76.47 30.77
C LEU A 413 13.21 -77.78 31.51
N GLU A 414 13.02 -77.73 32.83
CA GLU A 414 12.62 -78.89 33.62
C GLU A 414 11.19 -79.35 33.26
N GLU A 415 10.24 -78.42 33.13
CA GLU A 415 8.87 -78.71 32.69
C GLU A 415 8.86 -79.34 31.29
N LEU A 416 9.58 -78.74 30.33
CA LEU A 416 9.68 -79.29 28.98
C LEU A 416 10.33 -80.69 28.98
N ASN A 417 11.36 -80.91 29.79
CA ASN A 417 11.99 -82.23 29.89
C ASN A 417 11.03 -83.27 30.49
N ASN A 418 10.19 -82.87 31.45
CA ASN A 418 9.15 -83.74 32.00
C ASN A 418 8.09 -84.07 30.94
N GLU A 419 7.61 -83.09 30.18
CA GLU A 419 6.68 -83.32 29.07
C GLU A 419 7.27 -84.23 27.98
N VAL A 420 8.53 -84.01 27.58
CA VAL A 420 9.22 -84.86 26.60
C VAL A 420 9.34 -86.30 27.10
N ASN A 421 9.63 -86.50 28.39
CA ASN A 421 9.67 -87.83 28.99
C ASN A 421 8.28 -88.49 29.02
N GLU A 422 7.23 -87.73 29.29
CA GLU A 422 5.85 -88.22 29.28
C GLU A 422 5.40 -88.61 27.87
N VAL A 423 5.67 -87.78 26.86
CA VAL A 423 5.41 -88.09 25.45
C VAL A 423 6.21 -89.31 25.00
N LYS A 424 7.47 -89.44 25.43
CA LYS A 424 8.29 -90.63 25.16
C LYS A 424 7.69 -91.90 25.77
N LEU A 425 7.16 -91.83 26.98
CA LEU A 425 6.45 -92.93 27.64
C LEU A 425 5.15 -93.28 26.88
N GLN A 426 4.38 -92.29 26.44
CA GLN A 426 3.16 -92.51 25.66
C GLN A 426 3.45 -93.12 24.27
N ALA A 427 4.54 -92.70 23.62
CA ALA A 427 4.99 -93.25 22.34
C ALA A 427 5.62 -94.65 22.44
N GLN A 428 6.01 -95.11 23.64
CA GLN A 428 6.45 -96.49 23.89
C GLN A 428 5.30 -97.46 24.18
N VAL A 429 4.09 -96.93 24.44
CA VAL A 429 2.89 -97.71 24.77
C VAL A 429 1.90 -97.79 23.59
N SER A 430 2.16 -97.05 22.50
CA SER A 430 1.51 -97.21 21.18
C SER A 430 2.40 -98.03 20.24
#